data_AF-A0A1I2JX21-F1
#
_entry.id   AF-A0A1I2JX21-F1
#
_cell.length_a   1.000
_cell.length_b   1.000
_cell.length_c   1.000
_cell.angle_alpha   90.00
_cell.angle_beta   90.00
_cell.angle_gamma   90.00
#
_symmetry.space_group_name_H-M   'P 1'
#
loop_
_entity.id
_entity.type
_entity.pdbx_description
1 polymer ?
#
loop_
_entity_poly.entity_id
_entity_poly.type
_entity_poly.pdbx_seq_one_letter_code
_entity_poly.pdbx_strand_id
1 'polypeptide(L)'
;MSIAMVNELAKVLDTTSTYLLGHQTGDFKFDCLSDVMECLFQLKKINGLHFSIETKRPPHHDGWQCSITFDGKDKSAEQNADMCLFLEEWENNRESFQHYCIAKDVYEDWKDKTLAYYASQGVEIKEPENLDTKERLKRRNALFSGK
;
A
#
# COMPACT_ATOMS: atom_id res chain seq x y z
N MET A 1 7.98 -17.70 -14.85
CA MET A 1 7.06 -18.76 -14.38
C MET A 1 5.69 -18.12 -14.21
N SER A 2 4.60 -18.73 -14.68
CA SER A 2 3.27 -18.14 -14.51
C SER A 2 2.82 -18.28 -13.05
N ILE A 3 2.23 -17.23 -12.46
CA ILE A 3 1.70 -17.27 -11.09
C ILE A 3 0.64 -18.38 -10.91
N ALA A 4 -0.12 -18.68 -11.96
CA ALA A 4 -1.07 -19.79 -11.95
C ALA A 4 -0.37 -21.15 -11.79
N MET A 5 0.81 -21.32 -12.42
CA MET A 5 1.60 -22.54 -12.24
C MET A 5 2.19 -22.63 -10.83
N VAL A 6 2.61 -21.50 -10.25
CA VAL A 6 3.12 -21.44 -8.87
C VAL A 6 2.02 -21.87 -7.89
N ASN A 7 0.81 -21.34 -8.04
CA ASN A 7 -0.32 -21.66 -7.18
C ASN A 7 -0.72 -23.15 -7.26
N GLU A 8 -0.69 -23.75 -8.45
CA GLU A 8 -0.97 -25.19 -8.61
C GLU A 8 0.13 -26.05 -8.00
N LEU A 9 1.41 -25.66 -8.16
CA LEU A 9 2.52 -26.34 -7.49
C LEU A 9 2.41 -26.24 -5.96
N ALA A 10 2.03 -25.07 -5.44
CA ALA A 10 1.84 -24.85 -4.01
C ALA A 10 0.80 -25.82 -3.43
N LYS A 11 -0.34 -26.00 -4.11
CA LYS A 11 -1.38 -26.97 -3.74
C LYS A 11 -0.88 -28.42 -3.77
N VAL A 12 -0.15 -28.82 -4.81
CA VAL A 12 0.37 -30.20 -4.95
C VAL A 12 1.41 -30.52 -3.89
N LEU A 13 2.22 -29.53 -3.51
CA LEU A 13 3.30 -29.68 -2.54
C LEU A 13 2.88 -29.37 -1.10
N ASP A 14 1.61 -29.04 -0.86
CA ASP A 14 1.07 -28.64 0.45
C ASP A 14 1.90 -27.53 1.12
N THR A 15 2.23 -26.50 0.34
CA THR A 15 3.03 -25.34 0.76
C THR A 15 2.41 -24.04 0.27
N THR A 16 2.95 -22.89 0.67
CA THR A 16 2.48 -21.59 0.21
C THR A 16 3.16 -21.14 -1.10
N SER A 17 2.45 -20.32 -1.87
CA SER A 17 2.94 -19.74 -3.12
C SER A 17 4.08 -18.77 -2.86
N THR A 18 4.00 -18.00 -1.77
CA THR A 18 5.07 -17.12 -1.30
C THR A 18 6.36 -17.88 -0.96
N TYR A 19 6.24 -19.06 -0.32
CA TYR A 19 7.37 -19.92 0.00
C TYR A 19 8.09 -20.38 -1.26
N LEU A 20 7.35 -20.82 -2.28
CA LEU A 20 7.92 -21.24 -3.57
C LEU A 20 8.65 -20.11 -4.31
N LEU A 21 8.19 -18.86 -4.15
CA LEU A 21 8.82 -17.69 -4.75
C LEU A 21 10.05 -17.21 -3.98
N GLY A 22 10.39 -17.83 -2.85
CA GLY A 22 11.45 -17.34 -1.96
C GLY A 22 11.15 -15.95 -1.43
N HIS A 23 9.88 -15.51 -1.50
CA HIS A 23 9.44 -14.27 -0.89
C HIS A 23 9.55 -14.48 0.61
N GLN A 24 10.45 -13.74 1.25
CA GLN A 24 10.47 -13.71 2.71
C GLN A 24 9.17 -13.05 3.15
N THR A 25 8.17 -13.85 3.47
CA THR A 25 7.03 -13.45 4.32
C THR A 25 7.47 -13.19 5.77
N GLY A 26 8.77 -12.90 5.98
CA GLY A 26 9.42 -12.72 7.26
C GLY A 26 9.07 -11.37 7.86
N ASP A 27 8.16 -11.41 8.82
CA ASP A 27 7.97 -10.49 9.94
C ASP A 27 8.21 -9.00 9.62
N PHE A 28 7.46 -8.45 8.66
CA PHE A 28 7.10 -7.04 8.79
C PHE A 28 6.18 -6.91 10.01
N LYS A 29 6.81 -6.76 11.17
CA LYS A 29 6.15 -6.72 12.47
C LYS A 29 6.12 -5.27 12.95
N PHE A 30 4.92 -4.83 13.32
CA PHE A 30 4.75 -3.60 14.07
C PHE A 30 4.88 -3.91 15.56
N ASP A 31 5.96 -3.45 16.19
CA ASP A 31 6.17 -3.58 17.64
C ASP A 31 5.62 -2.37 18.39
N CYS A 32 5.55 -1.21 17.73
CA CYS A 32 5.05 0.03 18.31
C CYS A 32 4.42 0.96 17.28
N LEU A 33 3.79 2.04 17.77
CA LEU A 33 3.13 3.00 16.90
C LEU A 33 4.10 3.74 15.97
N SER A 34 5.39 3.89 16.33
CA SER A 34 6.36 4.50 15.42
C SER A 34 6.60 3.66 14.18
N ASP A 35 6.51 2.33 14.28
CA ASP A 35 6.66 1.45 13.11
C ASP A 35 5.52 1.68 12.11
N VAL A 36 4.31 1.93 12.61
CA VAL A 36 3.14 2.29 11.79
C VAL A 36 3.38 3.63 11.08
N MET A 37 3.91 4.63 11.80
CA MET A 37 4.21 5.94 11.21
C MET A 37 5.35 5.87 10.20
N GLU A 38 6.38 5.07 10.49
CA GLU A 38 7.50 4.82 9.59
C GLU A 38 7.02 4.16 8.29
N CYS A 39 6.11 3.18 8.38
CA CYS A 39 5.48 2.59 7.20
C CYS A 39 4.82 3.67 6.32
N LEU A 40 4.06 4.59 6.91
CA LEU A 40 3.43 5.69 6.16
C LEU A 40 4.47 6.64 5.54
N PHE A 41 5.59 6.90 6.22
CA PHE A 41 6.69 7.70 5.64
C PHE A 41 7.39 6.99 4.48
N GLN A 42 7.57 5.67 4.56
CA GLN A 42 8.15 4.87 3.49
C GLN A 42 7.25 4.80 2.26
N LEU A 43 5.92 4.71 2.44
CA LEU A 43 4.97 4.77 1.32
C LEU A 43 5.15 6.05 0.48
N LYS A 44 5.40 7.19 1.13
CA LYS A 44 5.62 8.48 0.45
C LYS A 44 6.87 8.50 -0.44
N LYS A 45 7.85 7.63 -0.17
CA LYS A 45 9.09 7.56 -0.96
C LYS A 45 8.96 6.73 -2.22
N ILE A 46 7.87 5.98 -2.40
CA ILE A 46 7.66 5.15 -3.58
C ILE A 46 7.30 6.06 -4.76
N ASN A 47 8.12 6.04 -5.82
CA ASN A 47 8.10 7.04 -6.89
C ASN A 47 6.76 7.09 -7.67
N GLY A 48 6.12 5.95 -7.93
CA GLY A 48 4.82 5.93 -8.64
C GLY A 48 3.63 5.58 -7.75
N LEU A 49 3.76 5.76 -6.43
CA LEU A 49 2.64 5.65 -5.49
C LEU A 49 2.30 7.04 -4.96
N HIS A 50 1.18 7.59 -5.41
CA HIS A 50 0.73 8.92 -5.00
C HIS A 50 -0.55 8.81 -4.19
N PHE A 51 -0.60 9.50 -3.06
CA PHE A 51 -1.80 9.58 -2.23
C PHE A 51 -2.02 11.00 -1.73
N SER A 52 -3.29 11.33 -1.52
CA SER A 52 -3.71 12.53 -0.82
C SER A 52 -4.16 12.17 0.59
N ILE A 53 -4.01 13.11 1.53
CA ILE A 53 -4.52 12.99 2.89
C ILE A 53 -5.58 14.05 3.10
N GLU A 54 -6.79 13.64 3.42
CA GLU A 54 -7.87 14.53 3.85
C GLU A 54 -7.99 14.46 5.37
N THR A 55 -8.19 15.61 6.03
CA THR A 55 -8.39 15.69 7.48
C THR A 55 -9.62 16.51 7.79
N LYS A 56 -10.57 15.89 8.49
CA LYS A 56 -11.78 16.51 9.03
C LYS A 56 -11.60 16.64 10.53
N ARG A 57 -11.64 17.87 11.06
CA ARG A 57 -11.45 18.17 12.49
C ARG A 57 -12.42 19.26 12.99
N PRO A 58 -12.72 19.29 14.30
CA PRO A 58 -13.48 20.38 14.89
C PRO A 58 -12.72 21.72 14.83
N PRO A 59 -13.45 22.87 14.81
CA PRO A 59 -14.90 23.00 14.89
C PRO A 59 -15.63 22.86 13.53
N HIS A 60 -14.89 22.70 12.42
CA HIS A 60 -15.47 22.71 11.08
C HIS A 60 -16.21 21.42 10.71
N HIS A 61 -15.94 20.34 11.44
CA HIS A 61 -16.60 19.04 11.28
C HIS A 61 -16.92 18.44 12.64
N ASP A 62 -18.04 17.74 12.72
CA ASP A 62 -18.41 16.93 13.88
C ASP A 62 -17.48 15.71 13.94
N GLY A 63 -16.54 15.72 14.89
CA GLY A 63 -15.56 14.65 15.09
C GLY A 63 -14.23 14.87 14.36
N TRP A 64 -13.32 13.91 14.55
CA TRP A 64 -11.98 13.92 13.96
C TRP A 64 -11.77 12.64 13.16
N GLN A 65 -11.57 12.79 11.86
CA GLN A 65 -11.24 11.71 10.95
C GLN A 65 -10.17 12.14 9.94
N CYS A 66 -9.31 11.20 9.56
CA CYS A 66 -8.37 11.35 8.45
C CYS A 66 -8.59 10.21 7.44
N SER A 67 -8.40 10.48 6.16
CA SER A 67 -8.39 9.47 5.10
C SER A 67 -7.15 9.62 4.24
N ILE A 68 -6.69 8.49 3.69
CA ILE A 68 -5.65 8.43 2.67
C ILE A 68 -6.34 7.94 1.40
N THR A 69 -6.19 8.69 0.31
CA THR A 69 -6.86 8.40 -0.97
C THR A 69 -5.84 8.20 -2.06
N PHE A 70 -5.93 7.08 -2.77
CA PHE A 70 -5.18 6.78 -3.98
C PHE A 70 -6.07 7.03 -5.20
N ASP A 71 -5.57 7.74 -6.20
CA ASP A 71 -6.27 7.93 -7.47
C ASP A 71 -5.75 6.91 -8.48
N GLY A 72 -6.53 5.84 -8.71
CA GLY A 72 -6.20 4.79 -9.68
C GLY A 72 -6.17 5.24 -11.14
N LYS A 73 -6.56 6.49 -11.45
CA LYS A 73 -6.48 7.08 -12.78
C LYS A 73 -5.32 8.07 -12.94
N ASP A 74 -4.53 8.31 -11.89
CA ASP A 74 -3.34 9.16 -11.97
C ASP A 74 -2.27 8.49 -12.86
N LYS A 75 -2.08 9.03 -14.07
CA LYS A 75 -1.10 8.52 -15.04
C LYS A 75 0.36 8.72 -14.61
N SER A 76 0.60 9.55 -13.59
CA SER A 76 1.93 9.75 -13.01
C SER A 76 2.22 8.81 -11.85
N ALA A 77 1.23 8.03 -11.41
CA ALA A 77 1.33 7.09 -10.30
C ALA A 77 0.96 5.67 -10.76
N GLU A 78 1.89 5.00 -11.44
CA GLU A 78 1.64 3.70 -12.07
C GLU A 78 1.19 2.62 -11.06
N GLN A 79 1.62 2.68 -9.79
CA GLN A 79 1.22 1.72 -8.75
C GLN A 79 -0.17 2.01 -8.16
N ASN A 80 -0.79 3.17 -8.41
CA ASN A 80 -2.08 3.50 -7.80
C ASN A 80 -3.21 2.60 -8.31
N ALA A 81 -3.19 2.18 -9.58
CA ALA A 81 -4.21 1.31 -10.14
C ALA A 81 -4.23 -0.05 -9.43
N ASP A 82 -3.05 -0.66 -9.24
CA ASP A 82 -2.88 -1.90 -8.48
C ASP A 82 -3.30 -1.73 -7.02
N MET A 83 -2.97 -0.61 -6.38
CA MET A 83 -3.40 -0.32 -5.02
C MET A 83 -4.92 -0.18 -4.90
N CYS A 84 -5.58 0.47 -5.86
CA CYS A 84 -7.04 0.54 -5.88
C CYS A 84 -7.67 -0.85 -6.04
N LEU A 85 -7.15 -1.67 -6.95
CA LEU A 85 -7.62 -3.04 -7.15
C LEU A 85 -7.44 -3.87 -5.86
N PHE A 86 -6.27 -3.82 -5.25
CA PHE A 86 -6.01 -4.51 -3.98
C PHE A 86 -6.96 -4.06 -2.87
N LEU A 87 -7.18 -2.75 -2.70
CA LEU A 87 -8.05 -2.23 -1.65
C LEU A 87 -9.52 -2.62 -1.87
N GLU A 88 -9.99 -2.63 -3.12
CA GLU A 88 -11.34 -3.09 -3.49
C GLU A 88 -11.52 -4.59 -3.20
N GLU A 89 -10.56 -5.42 -3.58
CA GLU A 89 -10.60 -6.85 -3.28
C GLU A 89 -10.49 -7.12 -1.77
N TRP A 90 -9.65 -6.36 -1.07
CA TRP A 90 -9.45 -6.52 0.37
C TRP A 90 -10.67 -6.10 1.17
N GLU A 91 -11.36 -5.03 0.79
CA GLU A 91 -12.65 -4.63 1.39
C GLU A 91 -13.64 -5.80 1.36
N ASN A 92 -13.87 -6.38 0.18
CA ASN A 92 -14.80 -7.50 -0.01
C ASN A 92 -14.40 -8.75 0.79
N ASN A 93 -13.12 -9.14 0.75
CA ASN A 93 -12.63 -10.32 1.48
C ASN A 93 -12.64 -10.11 3.00
N ARG A 94 -12.29 -8.90 3.45
CA ARG A 94 -12.31 -8.51 4.87
C ARG A 94 -13.73 -8.54 5.43
N GLU A 95 -14.70 -7.97 4.73
CA GLU A 95 -16.10 -8.02 5.15
C GLU A 95 -16.65 -9.44 5.16
N SER A 96 -16.37 -10.22 4.12
CA SER A 96 -16.79 -11.63 4.04
C SER A 96 -16.23 -12.45 5.20
N PHE A 97 -14.96 -12.23 5.58
CA PHE A 97 -14.34 -12.90 6.72
C PHE A 97 -14.94 -12.42 8.05
N GLN A 98 -15.12 -11.10 8.24
CA GLN A 98 -15.70 -10.53 9.46
C GLN A 98 -17.16 -10.96 9.69
N HIS A 99 -17.91 -11.20 8.61
CA HIS A 99 -19.27 -11.70 8.65
C HIS A 99 -19.38 -13.24 8.63
N TYR A 100 -18.25 -13.96 8.77
CA TYR A 100 -18.19 -15.42 8.79
C TYR A 100 -18.69 -16.11 7.51
N CYS A 101 -18.72 -15.41 6.38
CA CYS A 101 -19.10 -15.96 5.08
C CYS A 101 -18.00 -16.87 4.48
N ILE A 102 -16.74 -16.68 4.90
CA ILE A 102 -15.61 -17.51 4.50
C ILE A 102 -14.81 -17.98 5.72
N ALA A 103 -14.22 -19.17 5.61
CA ALA A 103 -13.36 -19.73 6.64
C ALA A 103 -11.96 -19.07 6.64
N LYS A 104 -11.24 -19.23 7.76
CA LYS A 104 -9.91 -18.61 7.95
C LYS A 104 -8.89 -19.10 6.92
N ASP A 105 -8.89 -20.39 6.60
CA ASP A 105 -8.01 -20.98 5.60
C ASP A 105 -8.24 -20.39 4.20
N VAL A 106 -9.49 -20.14 3.82
CA VAL A 106 -9.83 -19.46 2.56
C VAL A 106 -9.29 -18.01 2.54
N TYR A 107 -9.43 -17.29 3.65
CA TYR A 107 -8.90 -15.92 3.76
C TYR A 107 -7.37 -15.86 3.73
N GLU A 108 -6.69 -16.79 4.42
CA GLU A 108 -5.22 -16.88 4.41
C GLU A 108 -4.66 -17.35 3.06
N ASP A 109 -5.35 -18.25 2.36
CA ASP A 109 -5.00 -18.66 0.99
C ASP A 109 -5.14 -17.51 0.00
N TRP A 110 -6.19 -16.68 0.11
CA TRP A 110 -6.31 -15.45 -0.68
C TRP A 110 -5.14 -14.49 -0.39
N LYS A 111 -4.83 -14.24 0.89
CA LYS A 111 -3.69 -13.39 1.28
C LYS A 111 -2.37 -13.88 0.68
N ASP A 112 -2.09 -15.18 0.78
CA ASP A 112 -0.86 -15.78 0.25
C ASP A 112 -0.75 -15.60 -1.27
N LYS A 113 -1.82 -15.87 -2.00
CA LYS A 113 -1.85 -15.71 -3.46
C LYS A 113 -1.70 -14.25 -3.88
N THR A 114 -2.35 -13.33 -3.18
CA THR A 114 -2.24 -11.88 -3.44
C THR A 114 -0.81 -11.39 -3.20
N LEU A 115 -0.18 -11.80 -2.09
CA LEU A 115 1.23 -11.45 -1.82
C LEU A 115 2.17 -12.06 -2.88
N ALA A 116 1.95 -13.31 -3.27
CA ALA A 116 2.73 -13.97 -4.32
C ALA A 116 2.60 -13.25 -5.67
N TYR A 117 1.42 -12.73 -6.01
CA TYR A 117 1.20 -11.95 -7.23
C TYR A 117 2.00 -10.65 -7.26
N TYR A 118 2.03 -9.93 -6.14
CA TYR A 118 2.79 -8.66 -6.02
C TYR A 118 4.28 -8.85 -5.73
N ALA A 119 4.72 -10.05 -5.30
CA ALA A 119 6.12 -10.30 -4.95
C ALA A 119 7.11 -10.08 -6.11
N SER A 120 6.66 -10.24 -7.36
CA SER A 120 7.50 -9.95 -8.55
C SER A 120 7.51 -8.47 -8.97
N GLN A 121 6.69 -7.63 -8.35
CA GLN A 121 6.53 -6.22 -8.70
C GLN A 121 7.37 -5.36 -7.76
N GLY A 122 8.61 -5.06 -8.17
CA GLY A 122 9.47 -4.14 -7.43
C GLY A 122 8.93 -2.71 -7.48
N VAL A 123 9.20 -1.93 -6.44
CA VAL A 123 8.91 -0.50 -6.39
C VAL A 123 10.21 0.30 -6.36
N GLU A 124 10.22 1.45 -7.04
CA GLU A 124 11.36 2.38 -7.00
C GLU A 124 11.22 3.33 -5.80
N ILE A 125 12.29 3.44 -5.00
CA ILE A 125 12.36 4.37 -3.87
C ILE A 125 13.07 5.65 -4.30
N LYS A 126 12.45 6.79 -4.02
CA LYS A 126 12.99 8.13 -4.26
C LYS A 126 13.01 8.92 -2.96
N GLU A 127 14.22 9.24 -2.49
CA GLU A 127 14.39 10.06 -1.30
C GLU A 127 13.92 11.50 -1.53
N PRO A 128 13.31 12.15 -0.52
CA PRO A 128 12.93 13.55 -0.60
C PRO A 128 14.13 14.47 -0.88
N GLU A 129 13.91 15.53 -1.66
CA GLU A 129 14.96 16.51 -1.93
C GLU A 129 15.46 17.19 -0.64
N ASN A 130 16.77 17.20 -0.45
CA ASN A 130 17.43 17.94 0.62
C ASN A 130 17.84 19.34 0.09
N LEU A 131 16.96 20.31 0.25
CA LEU A 131 17.19 21.70 -0.20
C LEU A 131 17.72 22.56 0.95
N ASP A 132 18.69 23.42 0.64
CA ASP A 132 19.10 24.47 1.57
C ASP A 132 17.96 25.47 1.83
N THR A 133 18.07 26.22 2.93
CA THR A 133 17.04 27.18 3.36
C THR A 133 16.72 28.22 2.29
N LYS A 134 17.72 28.71 1.56
CA LYS A 134 17.53 29.76 0.55
C LYS A 134 16.74 29.22 -0.64
N GLU A 135 17.12 28.05 -1.16
CA GLU A 135 16.43 27.43 -2.29
C GLU A 135 15.02 26.98 -1.92
N ARG A 136 14.83 26.40 -0.73
CA ARG A 136 13.50 26.04 -0.19
C ARG A 136 12.57 27.24 -0.11
N LEU A 137 13.05 28.39 0.40
CA LEU A 137 12.25 29.61 0.50
C LEU A 137 11.94 30.21 -0.87
N LYS A 138 12.88 30.15 -1.81
CA LYS A 138 12.68 30.60 -3.20
C LYS A 138 11.54 29.81 -3.87
N ARG A 139 11.58 28.48 -3.82
CA ARG A 139 10.52 27.63 -4.40
C ARG A 139 9.17 27.83 -3.72
N ARG A 140 9.15 27.93 -2.39
CA ARG A 140 7.92 28.26 -1.64
C ARG A 140 7.32 29.58 -2.13
N ASN A 141 8.11 30.65 -2.22
CA ASN A 141 7.60 31.95 -2.64
C ASN A 141 7.02 31.88 -4.07
N ALA A 142 7.69 31.18 -4.99
CA ALA A 142 7.20 31.00 -6.37
C ALA A 142 5.81 30.33 -6.44
N LEU A 143 5.50 29.40 -5.53
CA LEU A 143 4.17 28.76 -5.46
C LEU A 143 3.04 29.73 -5.05
N PHE A 144 3.37 30.80 -4.33
CA PHE A 144 2.38 31.76 -3.79
C PHE A 144 2.43 33.14 -4.46
N SER A 145 3.46 33.45 -5.25
CA SER A 145 3.60 34.72 -5.96
C SER A 145 2.76 34.82 -7.25
N GLY A 146 2.10 33.73 -7.68
CA GLY A 146 1.26 33.67 -8.87
C GLY A 146 -0.25 33.58 -8.61
N LYS A 147 -0.70 33.90 -7.39
CA LYS A 147 -2.13 33.99 -7.03
C LYS A 147 -2.54 35.45 -6.81
#